data_AF-A0A150VFX9-F1
#
_entry.id   AF-A0A150VFX9-F1
#
_cell.length_a   1.000
_cell.length_b   1.000
_cell.length_c   1.000
_cell.angle_alpha   90.00
_cell.angle_beta   90.00
_cell.angle_gamma   90.00
#
_symmetry.space_group_name_H-M   'P 1'
#
loop_
_entity.id
_entity.type
_entity.pdbx_description
1 polymer ?
#
loop_
_entity_poly.entity_id
_entity_poly.type
_entity_poly.pdbx_seq_one_letter_code
_entity_poly.pdbx_strand_id
1 'polypeptide(L)'
;MSGKYVFTKGLKELRFLHCQTSEHSNAVRSFLTRAYPTMKHHNPHIPILIREASGVEPRVYARYEFGREKMADLHGLDDKAIEEKVTTLVKDGQ
;
A
#
# COMPACT_ATOMS: atom_id res chain seq x y z
N MET A 1 10.54 9.24 -17.00
CA MET A 1 9.09 9.02 -16.89
C MET A 1 8.81 8.27 -15.59
N SER A 2 8.66 8.99 -14.47
CA SER A 2 8.28 8.36 -13.19
C SER A 2 6.77 8.11 -13.24
N GLY A 3 6.39 6.89 -13.63
CA GLY A 3 4.98 6.48 -13.59
C GLY A 3 4.48 6.49 -12.14
N LYS A 4 3.24 6.94 -11.94
CA LYS A 4 2.59 6.80 -10.63
C LYS A 4 2.59 5.32 -10.23
N TYR A 5 3.01 5.05 -8.99
CA TYR A 5 3.10 3.71 -8.41
C TYR A 5 4.05 2.70 -9.07
N VAL A 6 5.13 3.16 -9.71
CA VAL A 6 6.21 2.26 -10.14
C VAL A 6 7.05 1.86 -8.93
N PHE A 7 7.21 0.56 -8.70
CA PHE A 7 7.92 0.04 -7.54
C PHE A 7 9.43 0.00 -7.77
N THR A 8 10.20 0.27 -6.70
CA THR A 8 11.66 0.10 -6.74
C THR A 8 12.03 -1.38 -6.77
N LYS A 9 13.20 -1.70 -7.33
CA LYS A 9 13.69 -3.09 -7.43
C LYS A 9 13.90 -3.74 -6.05
N GLY A 10 14.16 -2.94 -5.02
CA GLY A 10 14.34 -3.41 -3.65
C GLY A 10 13.04 -3.83 -2.96
N LEU A 11 11.87 -3.40 -3.45
CA LEU A 11 10.58 -3.81 -2.89
C LEU A 11 10.23 -5.24 -3.34
N LYS A 12 9.97 -6.13 -2.38
CA LYS A 12 9.58 -7.53 -2.62
C LYS A 12 8.11 -7.80 -2.38
N GLU A 13 7.46 -7.05 -1.50
CA GLU A 13 6.04 -7.23 -1.21
C GLU A 13 5.44 -5.91 -0.70
N LEU A 14 4.21 -5.62 -1.13
CA LEU A 14 3.38 -4.57 -0.55
C LEU A 14 2.10 -5.20 0.00
N ARG A 15 1.77 -4.97 1.27
CA ARG A 15 0.62 -5.59 1.93
C ARG A 15 -0.24 -4.53 2.61
N PHE A 16 -1.51 -4.49 2.22
CA PHE A 16 -2.52 -3.66 2.84
C PHE A 16 -3.32 -4.48 3.84
N LEU A 17 -3.44 -3.97 5.07
CA LEU A 17 -4.37 -4.46 6.07
C LEU A 17 -5.46 -3.41 6.25
N HIS A 18 -6.72 -3.77 6.07
CA HIS A 18 -7.83 -2.86 6.34
C HIS A 18 -9.08 -3.62 6.77
N CYS A 19 -10.03 -2.88 7.35
CA CYS A 19 -11.35 -3.40 7.64
C CYS A 19 -12.28 -3.27 6.44
N GLN A 20 -13.21 -4.22 6.31
CA GLN A 20 -14.19 -4.26 5.22
C GLN A 20 -15.32 -3.26 5.42
N THR A 21 -15.67 -2.97 6.67
CA THR A 21 -16.91 -2.27 7.02
C THR A 21 -16.69 -1.02 7.87
N SER A 22 -15.57 -0.87 8.56
CA SER A 22 -15.37 0.30 9.45
C SER A 22 -15.13 1.59 8.66
N GLU A 23 -15.60 2.70 9.23
CA GLU A 23 -15.42 4.05 8.68
C GLU A 23 -13.94 4.44 8.59
N HIS A 24 -13.14 4.07 9.60
CA HIS A 24 -11.71 4.36 9.63
C HIS A 24 -10.95 3.75 8.43
N SER A 25 -11.45 2.68 7.82
CA SER A 25 -10.85 2.03 6.64
C SER A 25 -11.49 2.45 5.31
N ASN A 26 -12.47 3.36 5.32
CA ASN A 26 -13.20 3.77 4.11
C ASN A 26 -12.28 4.43 3.07
N ALA A 27 -11.39 5.33 3.52
CA ALA A 27 -10.41 5.98 2.66
C ALA A 27 -9.46 4.98 1.99
N VAL A 28 -8.99 3.96 2.72
CA VAL A 28 -8.12 2.92 2.17
C VAL A 28 -8.84 2.04 1.15
N ARG A 29 -10.11 1.68 1.38
CA ARG A 29 -10.92 0.94 0.40
C ARG A 29 -11.08 1.72 -0.90
N SER A 30 -11.39 3.02 -0.80
CA SER A 30 -11.53 3.92 -1.94
C SER A 30 -10.20 4.12 -2.70
N PHE A 31 -9.10 4.23 -1.97
CA PHE A 31 -7.76 4.29 -2.55
C PHE A 31 -7.43 3.01 -3.33
N LEU A 32 -7.68 1.84 -2.74
CA LEU A 32 -7.36 0.55 -3.36
C LEU A 32 -8.17 0.31 -4.63
N THR A 33 -9.47 0.60 -4.64
CA THR A 33 -10.29 0.43 -5.85
C THR A 33 -9.80 1.28 -7.03
N ARG A 34 -9.35 2.50 -6.76
CA ARG A 34 -8.81 3.42 -7.77
C ARG A 34 -7.39 3.07 -8.20
N ALA A 35 -6.48 2.85 -7.25
CA ALA A 35 -5.05 2.75 -7.51
C ALA A 35 -4.61 1.33 -7.88
N TYR A 36 -5.22 0.29 -7.33
CA TYR A 36 -4.77 -1.10 -7.49
C TYR A 36 -4.58 -1.55 -8.96
N PRO A 37 -5.49 -1.27 -9.91
CA PRO A 37 -5.28 -1.65 -11.30
C PRO A 37 -3.99 -1.06 -11.89
N THR A 38 -3.72 0.22 -11.58
CA THR A 38 -2.49 0.90 -12.04
C THR A 38 -1.24 0.36 -11.36
N MET A 39 -1.31 0.05 -10.06
CA MET A 39 -0.19 -0.55 -9.32
C MET A 39 0.14 -1.94 -9.87
N LYS A 40 -0.88 -2.77 -10.14
CA LYS A 40 -0.67 -4.12 -10.64
C LYS A 40 -0.18 -4.12 -12.09
N HIS A 41 -0.67 -3.21 -12.92
CA HIS A 41 -0.24 -3.07 -14.31
C HIS A 41 1.25 -2.75 -14.43
N HIS A 42 1.75 -1.80 -13.64
CA HIS A 42 3.18 -1.43 -13.67
C HIS A 42 4.09 -2.44 -12.97
N ASN A 43 3.56 -3.26 -12.07
CA ASN A 43 4.36 -4.16 -11.22
C ASN A 43 3.84 -5.61 -11.31
N PRO A 44 4.02 -6.30 -12.45
CA PRO A 44 3.45 -7.63 -12.66
C PRO A 44 4.04 -8.69 -11.71
N HIS A 45 5.34 -8.59 -11.40
CA HIS A 45 6.09 -9.58 -10.62
C HIS A 45 6.08 -9.35 -9.11
N ILE A 46 5.75 -8.14 -8.64
CA ILE A 46 5.75 -7.82 -7.22
C ILE A 46 4.36 -8.12 -6.66
N PRO A 47 4.25 -8.99 -5.63
CA PRO A 47 2.98 -9.26 -4.98
C PRO A 47 2.46 -8.02 -4.24
N ILE A 48 1.21 -7.65 -4.56
CA ILE A 48 0.41 -6.68 -3.81
C ILE A 48 -0.66 -7.49 -3.08
N LEU A 49 -0.54 -7.62 -1.76
CA LEU A 49 -1.45 -8.38 -0.93
C LEU A 49 -2.49 -7.46 -0.31
N ILE A 50 -3.76 -7.81 -0.43
CA ILE A 50 -4.87 -7.14 0.25
C ILE A 50 -5.39 -8.11 1.31
N ARG A 51 -5.29 -7.72 2.58
CA ARG A 51 -5.69 -8.52 3.74
C ARG A 51 -6.79 -7.77 4.47
N GLU A 52 -7.96 -8.35 4.44
CA GLU A 52 -9.15 -7.78 5.06
C GLU A 52 -9.46 -8.52 6.36
N ALA A 53 -9.75 -7.78 7.43
CA ALA A 53 -10.17 -8.35 8.70
C ALA A 53 -11.08 -7.39 9.47
N SER A 54 -12.05 -7.91 10.21
CA SER A 54 -12.98 -7.08 11.00
C SER A 54 -12.27 -6.46 12.20
N GLY A 55 -12.49 -5.16 12.43
CA GLY A 55 -11.98 -4.45 13.60
C GLY A 55 -10.48 -4.14 13.57
N VAL A 56 -9.78 -4.37 12.45
CA VAL A 56 -8.37 -3.99 12.32
C VAL A 56 -8.21 -2.54 11.89
N GLU A 57 -7.15 -1.92 12.40
CA GLU A 57 -6.73 -0.60 11.96
C GLU A 57 -6.11 -0.68 10.55
N PRO A 58 -6.38 0.31 9.70
CA PRO A 58 -5.84 0.33 8.35
C PRO A 58 -4.33 0.60 8.38
N ARG A 59 -3.54 -0.35 7.86
CA ARG A 59 -2.08 -0.28 7.84
C ARG A 59 -1.54 -0.79 6.51
N VAL A 60 -0.36 -0.30 6.14
CA VAL A 60 0.39 -0.80 4.98
C VAL A 60 1.77 -1.27 5.39
N TYR A 61 2.19 -2.40 4.86
CA TYR A 61 3.49 -3.00 5.09
C TYR A 61 4.23 -3.10 3.75
N ALA A 62 5.48 -2.67 3.75
CA ALA A 62 6.39 -2.79 2.62
C ALA A 62 7.58 -3.65 3.05
N ARG A 63 7.78 -4.78 2.38
CA ARG A 63 8.91 -5.66 2.59
C ARG A 63 9.93 -5.46 1.50
N TYR A 64 11.18 -5.29 1.90
CA TYR A 64 12.32 -5.08 1.03
C TYR A 64 13.25 -6.30 1.02
N GLU A 65 14.36 -6.17 0.29
CA GLU A 65 15.46 -7.12 0.32
C GLU A 65 16.00 -7.35 1.74
N PHE A 66 16.62 -8.51 1.93
CA PHE A 66 17.19 -8.94 3.21
C PHE A 66 16.18 -9.00 4.37
N GLY A 67 14.88 -9.12 4.06
CA GLY A 67 13.83 -9.29 5.06
C GLY A 67 13.49 -8.02 5.85
N ARG A 68 13.94 -6.84 5.40
CA ARG A 68 13.58 -5.56 6.03
C ARG A 68 12.11 -5.26 5.76
N GLU A 69 11.35 -4.90 6.79
CA GLU A 69 9.94 -4.52 6.66
C GLU A 69 9.71 -3.16 7.29
N LYS A 70 8.95 -2.30 6.59
CA LYS A 70 8.45 -1.04 7.12
C LYS A 70 6.94 -1.06 7.16
N MET A 71 6.39 -0.52 8.23
CA MET A 71 4.96 -0.39 8.45
C MET A 71 4.60 1.10 8.50
N ALA A 72 3.47 1.45 7.89
CA ALA A 72 2.88 2.76 8.03
C ALA A 72 1.40 2.63 8.39
N ASP A 73 1.00 3.40 9.40
CA ASP A 73 -0.39 3.53 9.80
C ASP A 73 -1.15 4.46 8.83
N LEU A 74 -2.35 4.04 8.45
CA LEU A 74 -3.26 4.76 7.56
C LEU A 74 -4.52 5.24 8.29
N HIS A 75 -4.59 5.07 9.61
CA HIS A 75 -5.75 5.47 10.40
C HIS A 75 -5.99 6.99 10.33
N GLY A 76 -7.22 7.38 9.98
CA GLY A 76 -7.64 8.78 9.93
C GLY A 76 -6.95 9.63 8.85
N LEU A 77 -6.28 9.00 7.88
CA LEU A 77 -5.64 9.71 6.77
C LEU A 77 -6.60 9.89 5.59
N ASP A 78 -6.46 11.04 4.93
CA ASP A 78 -7.12 11.31 3.66
C ASP A 78 -6.48 10.52 2.51
N ASP A 79 -7.22 10.34 1.41
CA ASP A 79 -6.79 9.61 0.21
C ASP A 79 -5.44 10.12 -0.36
N LYS A 80 -5.20 11.44 -0.32
CA LYS A 80 -3.94 12.04 -0.75
C LYS A 80 -2.77 11.67 0.16
N ALA A 81 -2.99 11.70 1.48
CA ALA A 81 -1.96 11.34 2.45
C ALA A 81 -1.63 9.84 2.38
N ILE A 82 -2.63 8.99 2.09
CA ILE A 82 -2.42 7.57 1.82
C ILE A 82 -1.57 7.39 0.56
N GLU A 83 -1.89 8.09 -0.54
CA GLU A 83 -1.11 8.05 -1.79
C GLU A 83 0.36 8.45 -1.57
N GLU A 84 0.60 9.50 -0.77
CA GLU A 84 1.95 9.95 -0.40
C GLU A 84 2.72 8.94 0.45
N LYS A 85 2.09 8.36 1.48
CA LYS A 85 2.72 7.33 2.32
C LYS A 85 3.08 6.08 1.51
N VAL A 86 2.15 5.60 0.69
CA VAL A 86 2.40 4.45 -0.20
C VAL A 86 3.53 4.76 -1.18
N THR A 87 3.52 5.94 -1.78
CA THR A 87 4.59 6.35 -2.71
C THR A 87 5.96 6.42 -2.03
N THR A 88 6.00 6.90 -0.78
CA THR A 88 7.23 6.95 0.02
C THR A 88 7.76 5.54 0.28
N LEU A 89 6.92 4.64 0.78
CA LEU A 89 7.31 3.24 1.06
C LEU A 89 7.81 2.52 -0.19
N VAL A 90 7.14 2.73 -1.32
CA VAL A 90 7.48 2.10 -2.59
C VAL A 90 8.83 2.58 -3.13
N LYS A 91 9.21 3.83 -2.85
CA LYS A 91 10.48 4.45 -3.28
C LYS A 91 11.65 4.23 -2.33
N ASP A 92 11.36 3.95 -1.06
CA ASP A 92 12.35 3.81 0.00
C ASP A 92 13.24 2.55 -0.15
N GLY A 93 12.87 1.60 -1.03
CA GLY A 93 13.68 0.43 -1.38
C GLY A 93 14.85 0.69 -2.34
N GLN A 94 15.43 1.90 -2.32
CA GLN A 94 16.66 2.25 -3.04
C GLN A 94 17.92 1.95 -2.22
#